data_AF-A0A8H3GKZ4-F1
#
_entry.id   AF-A0A8H3GKZ4-F1
#
_cell.length_a   1.000
_cell.length_b   1.000
_cell.length_c   1.000
_cell.angle_alpha   90.00
_cell.angle_beta   90.00
_cell.angle_gamma   90.00
#
_symmetry.space_group_name_H-M   'P 1'
#
loop_
_entity.id
_entity.type
_entity.pdbx_description
1 polymer ?
#
loop_
_entity_poly.entity_id
_entity_poly.type
_entity_poly.pdbx_seq_one_letter_code
_entity_poly.pdbx_strand_id
1 'polypeptide(L)'
;MATTKGNTRPALVTDLRKLLTQPNPTIPLYFDSTLEKMTVFKNAVNAYVTSGQAEIARRQEKHKSVLRRENDKVVKMNAEIEQFRVDEMNLMKTLKREQEEKTEAEAKLAEYNAQLKDVEENRAAVDVELEDLRSRTDKLKLEKSQDLAKLEHQVALNEPEAQSLSDLLKWTVEGVQRDVLRIKFTHIDESDWAREFSFVVDLSERTYKGVFKRFVPCFFYHCFPILAASALGWDRPLLIIACSKG
;
A
#
# COMPACT_ATOMS: atom_id res chain seq x y z
N MET A 1 114.92 21.80 45.28
CA MET A 1 115.57 20.47 45.36
C MET A 1 114.87 19.59 44.33
N ALA A 2 115.26 19.62 43.06
CA ALA A 2 116.43 18.94 42.47
C ALA A 2 116.30 17.40 42.55
N THR A 3 115.88 16.78 41.45
CA THR A 3 116.74 15.89 40.65
C THR A 3 116.07 15.57 39.32
N THR A 4 116.40 16.37 38.30
CA THR A 4 116.25 16.08 36.88
C THR A 4 117.24 14.98 36.50
N LYS A 5 116.76 13.73 36.39
CA LYS A 5 117.52 12.66 35.73
C LYS A 5 117.32 12.79 34.23
N GLY A 6 118.34 13.33 33.55
CA GLY A 6 118.40 13.37 32.09
C GLY A 6 118.37 11.97 31.52
N ASN A 7 117.28 11.64 30.81
CA ASN A 7 117.19 10.43 30.01
C ASN A 7 117.54 10.81 28.57
N THR A 8 118.84 10.80 28.26
CA THR A 8 119.37 11.01 26.92
C THR A 8 118.90 9.86 26.04
N ARG A 9 117.85 10.11 25.26
CA ARG A 9 117.32 9.21 24.21
C ARG A 9 118.40 9.03 23.14
N PRO A 10 119.00 7.83 22.95
CA PRO A 10 119.78 7.58 21.76
C PRO A 10 118.84 7.53 20.55
N ALA A 11 119.28 8.09 19.42
CA ALA A 11 118.52 8.07 18.18
C ALA A 11 118.13 6.63 17.84
N LEU A 12 116.83 6.41 17.62
CA LEU A 12 116.34 5.16 17.04
C LEU A 12 117.09 4.97 15.72
N VAL A 13 117.76 3.83 15.56
CA VAL A 13 118.46 3.53 14.31
C VAL A 13 117.41 3.40 13.21
N THR A 14 117.19 4.49 12.47
CA THR A 14 116.22 4.57 11.38
C THR A 14 116.73 3.92 10.09
N ASP A 15 117.98 3.48 10.05
CA ASP A 15 118.63 2.97 8.84
C ASP A 15 119.25 1.59 9.07
N LEU A 16 118.43 0.54 8.89
CA LEU A 16 118.80 -0.87 9.02
C LEU A 16 120.02 -1.25 8.18
N ARG A 17 120.24 -0.55 7.04
CA ARG A 17 121.31 -0.86 6.10
C ARG A 17 122.70 -0.60 6.67
N LYS A 18 122.85 0.41 7.52
CA LYS A 18 124.14 0.76 8.18
C LYS A 18 124.49 -0.17 9.34
N LEU A 19 123.50 -0.88 9.87
CA LEU A 19 123.68 -1.79 10.99
C LEU A 19 124.14 -3.18 10.50
N LEU A 20 123.64 -3.62 9.33
CA LEU A 20 123.99 -4.90 8.71
C LEU A 20 125.41 -4.97 8.10
N THR A 21 126.09 -3.83 7.91
CA THR A 21 127.47 -3.77 7.39
C THR A 21 128.54 -3.91 8.48
N GLN A 22 128.17 -3.98 9.76
CA GLN A 22 129.11 -4.21 10.86
C GLN A 22 129.48 -5.71 10.94
N PRO A 23 130.74 -6.07 11.25
CA PRO A 23 131.18 -7.47 11.33
C PRO A 23 130.51 -8.27 12.46
N ASN A 24 129.87 -7.59 13.42
CA ASN A 24 129.06 -8.23 14.45
C ASN A 24 127.88 -7.29 14.82
N PRO A 25 126.80 -7.27 14.02
CA PRO A 25 125.71 -6.32 14.17
C PRO A 25 124.90 -6.65 15.42
N THR A 26 125.17 -5.93 16.51
CA THR A 26 124.47 -6.13 17.78
C THR A 26 123.42 -5.04 17.92
N ILE A 27 122.13 -5.40 17.78
CA ILE A 27 121.03 -4.50 18.09
C ILE A 27 120.90 -4.50 19.62
N PRO A 28 121.15 -3.39 20.32
CA PRO A 28 120.93 -3.33 21.76
C PRO A 28 119.43 -3.41 22.03
N LEU A 29 118.96 -4.60 22.33
CA LEU A 29 117.60 -4.85 22.81
C LEU A 29 117.54 -4.41 24.27
N TYR A 30 117.22 -3.15 24.49
CA TYR A 30 116.91 -2.66 25.83
C TYR A 30 115.62 -3.33 26.30
N PHE A 31 115.77 -4.36 27.13
CA PHE A 31 114.70 -5.26 27.55
C PHE A 31 113.54 -4.50 28.18
N ASP A 32 113.83 -3.57 29.10
CA ASP A 32 112.81 -2.78 29.80
C ASP A 32 112.02 -1.87 28.85
N SER A 33 112.68 -1.18 27.92
CA SER A 33 112.01 -0.28 26.96
C SER A 33 111.21 -1.04 25.88
N THR A 34 111.64 -2.25 25.53
CA THR A 34 110.94 -3.11 24.57
C THR A 34 109.72 -3.74 25.22
N LEU A 35 109.82 -4.14 26.49
CA LEU A 35 108.69 -4.60 27.29
C LEU A 35 107.64 -3.50 27.45
N GLU A 36 108.03 -2.27 27.77
CA GLU A 36 107.10 -1.14 27.87
C GLU A 36 106.33 -0.93 26.54
N LYS A 37 107.04 -0.87 25.41
CA LYS A 37 106.41 -0.77 24.08
C LYS A 37 105.49 -1.96 23.77
N MET A 38 105.86 -3.18 24.17
CA MET A 38 105.05 -4.37 23.96
C MET A 38 103.80 -4.35 24.85
N THR A 39 103.87 -3.84 26.08
CA THR A 39 102.69 -3.65 26.94
C THR A 39 101.75 -2.59 26.38
N VAL A 40 102.27 -1.46 25.89
CA VAL A 40 101.48 -0.41 25.22
C VAL A 40 100.80 -0.98 23.96
N PHE A 41 101.54 -1.73 23.13
CA PHE A 41 100.98 -2.39 21.96
C PHE A 41 99.90 -3.41 22.32
N LYS A 42 100.17 -4.30 23.29
CA LYS A 42 99.19 -5.28 23.78
C LYS A 42 97.93 -4.61 24.29
N ASN A 43 98.07 -3.52 25.05
CA ASN A 43 96.93 -2.75 25.56
C ASN A 43 96.16 -2.08 24.42
N ALA A 44 96.85 -1.52 23.42
CA ALA A 44 96.21 -0.92 22.24
C ALA A 44 95.46 -1.97 21.39
N VAL A 45 96.05 -3.15 21.18
CA VAL A 45 95.40 -4.26 20.47
C VAL A 45 94.21 -4.78 21.26
N ASN A 46 94.33 -4.96 22.57
CA ASN A 46 93.22 -5.37 23.43
C ASN A 46 92.09 -4.33 23.42
N ALA A 47 92.42 -3.03 23.45
CA ALA A 47 91.44 -1.96 23.34
C ALA A 47 90.74 -1.95 21.97
N TYR A 48 91.48 -2.23 20.89
CA TYR A 48 90.91 -2.36 19.55
C TYR A 48 89.97 -3.58 19.43
N VAL A 49 90.38 -4.74 19.95
CA VAL A 49 89.56 -5.96 19.94
C VAL A 49 88.30 -5.78 20.78
N THR A 50 88.41 -5.20 21.97
CA THR A 50 87.24 -4.94 22.83
C THR A 50 86.29 -3.91 22.22
N SER A 51 86.82 -2.84 21.62
CA SER A 51 86.03 -1.87 20.84
C SER A 51 85.34 -2.52 19.63
N GLY A 52 86.06 -3.39 18.91
CA GLY A 52 85.51 -4.15 17.79
C GLY A 52 84.40 -5.11 18.20
N GLN A 53 84.59 -5.85 19.30
CA GLN A 53 83.56 -6.72 19.89
C GLN A 53 82.32 -5.91 20.32
N ALA A 54 82.53 -4.76 20.95
CA ALA A 54 81.43 -3.87 21.37
C ALA A 54 80.65 -3.33 20.15
N GLU A 55 81.33 -2.92 19.07
CA GLU A 55 80.66 -2.43 17.87
C GLU A 55 79.91 -3.55 17.13
N ILE A 56 80.46 -4.76 17.07
CA ILE A 56 79.76 -5.93 16.51
C ILE A 56 78.49 -6.22 17.31
N ALA A 57 78.59 -6.28 18.64
CA ALA A 57 77.43 -6.49 19.51
C ALA A 57 76.37 -5.39 19.34
N ARG A 58 76.78 -4.12 19.25
CA ARG A 58 75.89 -2.99 18.99
C ARG A 58 75.16 -3.12 17.65
N ARG A 59 75.85 -3.53 16.58
CA ARG A 59 75.25 -3.76 15.26
C ARG A 59 74.27 -4.92 15.27
N GLN A 60 74.61 -6.01 15.96
CA GLN A 60 73.71 -7.15 16.12
C GLN A 60 72.42 -6.75 16.85
N GLU A 61 72.52 -6.01 17.96
CA GLU A 61 71.33 -5.55 18.69
C GLU A 61 70.50 -4.57 17.86
N LYS A 62 71.15 -3.63 17.14
CA LYS A 62 70.46 -2.74 16.20
C LYS A 62 69.71 -3.55 15.14
N HIS A 63 70.36 -4.52 14.50
CA HIS A 63 69.72 -5.37 13.49
C HIS A 63 68.54 -6.15 14.06
N LYS A 64 68.69 -6.73 15.26
CA LYS A 64 67.62 -7.45 15.95
C LYS A 64 66.43 -6.54 16.25
N SER A 65 66.68 -5.30 16.68
CA SER A 65 65.63 -4.32 16.93
C SER A 65 64.87 -3.92 15.66
N VAL A 66 65.57 -3.80 14.53
CA VAL A 66 64.96 -3.49 13.22
C VAL A 66 64.09 -4.67 12.76
N LEU A 67 64.61 -5.89 12.81
CA LEU A 67 63.85 -7.09 12.45
C LEU A 67 62.59 -7.25 13.29
N ARG A 68 62.68 -7.00 14.60
CA ARG A 68 61.49 -7.03 15.48
C ARG A 68 60.44 -6.02 15.03
N ARG A 69 60.83 -4.76 14.79
CA ARG A 69 59.91 -3.71 14.33
C ARG A 69 59.29 -4.02 12.97
N GLU A 70 60.06 -4.59 12.05
CA GLU A 70 59.57 -5.01 10.74
C GLU A 70 58.60 -6.17 10.85
N ASN A 71 58.92 -7.17 11.69
CA ASN A 71 58.03 -8.29 11.94
C ASN A 71 56.71 -7.84 12.60
N ASP A 72 56.77 -6.94 13.59
CA ASP A 72 55.59 -6.38 14.23
C ASP A 72 54.70 -5.62 13.22
N LYS A 73 55.31 -4.90 12.27
CA LYS A 73 54.57 -4.25 11.17
C LYS A 73 53.91 -5.27 10.25
N VAL A 74 54.61 -6.34 9.87
CA VAL A 74 54.05 -7.39 9.01
C VAL A 74 52.88 -8.09 9.70
N VAL A 75 53.02 -8.44 10.98
CA VAL A 75 51.94 -9.05 11.77
C VAL A 75 50.73 -8.12 11.83
N LYS A 76 50.95 -6.82 12.07
CA LYS A 76 49.87 -5.83 12.11
C LYS A 76 49.17 -5.70 10.75
N MET A 77 49.92 -5.56 9.66
CA MET A 77 49.34 -5.47 8.31
C MET A 77 48.55 -6.73 7.95
N ASN A 78 49.06 -7.91 8.29
CA ASN A 78 48.34 -9.16 8.03
C ASN A 78 47.02 -9.23 8.83
N ALA A 79 47.03 -8.78 10.10
CA ALA A 79 45.81 -8.69 10.89
C ALA A 79 44.78 -7.72 10.29
N GLU A 80 45.24 -6.55 9.81
CA GLU A 80 44.39 -5.58 9.11
C GLU A 80 43.82 -6.18 7.80
N ILE A 81 44.62 -6.92 7.02
CA ILE A 81 44.17 -7.60 5.81
C ILE A 81 43.08 -8.62 6.11
N GLU A 82 43.24 -9.46 7.14
CA GLU A 82 42.20 -10.42 7.51
C GLU A 82 40.92 -9.74 8.00
N GLN A 83 41.05 -8.62 8.72
CA GLN A 83 39.89 -7.82 9.10
C GLN A 83 39.15 -7.28 7.87
N PHE A 84 39.85 -6.70 6.91
CA PHE A 84 39.24 -6.20 5.68
C PHE A 84 38.55 -7.31 4.87
N ARG A 85 39.10 -8.53 4.84
CA ARG A 85 38.44 -9.67 4.19
C ARG A 85 37.14 -10.07 4.86
N VAL A 86 37.11 -10.05 6.20
CA VAL A 86 35.87 -10.32 6.95
C VAL A 86 34.83 -9.24 6.69
N ASP A 87 35.24 -7.97 6.68
CA ASP A 87 34.36 -6.84 6.39
C ASP A 87 33.81 -6.90 4.95
N GLU A 88 34.65 -7.26 3.97
CA GLU A 88 34.25 -7.48 2.58
C GLU A 88 33.19 -8.59 2.46
N MET A 89 33.41 -9.73 3.14
CA MET A 89 32.44 -10.82 3.17
C MET A 89 31.10 -10.39 3.78
N ASN A 90 31.13 -9.62 4.87
CA ASN A 90 29.93 -9.10 5.52
C ASN A 90 29.18 -8.11 4.62
N LEU A 91 29.92 -7.25 3.92
CA LEU A 91 29.35 -6.30 2.97
C LEU A 91 28.68 -7.04 1.79
N MET A 92 29.35 -8.05 1.24
CA MET A 92 28.78 -8.88 0.16
C MET A 92 27.51 -9.61 0.59
N LYS A 93 27.48 -10.13 1.82
CA LYS A 93 26.27 -10.74 2.40
C LYS A 93 25.13 -9.73 2.52
N THR A 94 25.44 -8.51 2.95
CA THR A 94 24.46 -7.43 3.12
C THR A 94 23.91 -6.99 1.77
N LEU A 95 24.77 -6.78 0.78
CA LEU A 95 24.40 -6.42 -0.59
C LEU A 95 23.49 -7.48 -1.21
N LYS A 96 23.82 -8.76 -1.04
CA LYS A 96 22.97 -9.86 -1.54
C LYS A 96 21.58 -9.83 -0.90
N ARG A 97 21.50 -9.65 0.43
CA ARG A 97 20.22 -9.52 1.14
C ARG A 97 19.41 -8.33 0.64
N GLU A 98 20.03 -7.17 0.49
CA GLU A 98 19.35 -5.97 -0.02
C GLU A 98 18.87 -6.13 -1.46
N GLN A 99 19.63 -6.83 -2.30
CA GLN A 99 19.22 -7.14 -3.66
C GLN A 99 18.01 -8.09 -3.68
N GLU A 100 17.98 -9.12 -2.82
CA GLU A 100 16.84 -10.02 -2.67
C GLU A 100 15.59 -9.24 -2.19
N GLU A 101 15.73 -8.42 -1.15
CA GLU A 101 14.65 -7.56 -0.61
C GLU A 101 14.12 -6.59 -1.67
N LYS A 102 15.02 -5.99 -2.47
CA LYS A 102 14.63 -5.13 -3.59
C LYS A 102 13.81 -5.88 -4.63
N THR A 103 14.25 -7.06 -5.04
CA THR A 103 13.51 -7.86 -6.04
C THR A 103 12.14 -8.30 -5.53
N GLU A 104 12.03 -8.63 -4.24
CA GLU A 104 10.74 -8.96 -3.63
C GLU A 104 9.81 -7.74 -3.57
N ALA A 105 10.34 -6.56 -3.21
CA ALA A 105 9.57 -5.32 -3.21
C ALA A 105 9.10 -4.94 -4.63
N GLU A 106 9.95 -5.06 -5.63
CA GLU A 106 9.60 -4.82 -7.04
C GLU A 106 8.52 -5.79 -7.52
N ALA A 107 8.59 -7.07 -7.13
CA ALA A 107 7.55 -8.06 -7.45
C ALA A 107 6.20 -7.70 -6.83
N LYS A 108 6.17 -7.28 -5.55
CA LYS A 108 4.95 -6.81 -4.87
C LYS A 108 4.37 -5.56 -5.52
N LEU A 109 5.22 -4.60 -5.92
CA LEU A 109 4.79 -3.42 -6.65
C LEU A 109 4.18 -3.77 -8.00
N ALA A 110 4.76 -4.72 -8.74
CA ALA A 110 4.19 -5.20 -10.00
C ALA A 110 2.82 -5.86 -9.79
N GLU A 111 2.66 -6.66 -8.73
CA GLU A 111 1.39 -7.28 -8.35
C GLU A 111 0.33 -6.23 -8.01
N TYR A 112 0.65 -5.26 -7.15
CA TYR A 112 -0.30 -4.20 -6.79
C TYR A 112 -0.67 -3.31 -7.98
N ASN A 113 0.26 -3.03 -8.88
CA ASN A 113 -0.06 -2.30 -10.11
C ASN A 113 -0.98 -3.11 -11.04
N ALA A 114 -0.83 -4.43 -11.10
CA ALA A 114 -1.74 -5.28 -11.86
C ALA A 114 -3.15 -5.30 -11.24
N GLN A 115 -3.23 -5.44 -9.91
CA GLN A 115 -4.51 -5.37 -9.19
C GLN A 115 -5.19 -4.01 -9.35
N LEU A 116 -4.42 -2.91 -9.31
CA LEU A 116 -4.95 -1.57 -9.51
C LEU A 116 -5.54 -1.41 -10.91
N LYS A 117 -4.85 -1.89 -11.95
CA LYS A 117 -5.36 -1.86 -13.33
C LYS A 117 -6.65 -2.66 -13.49
N ASP A 118 -6.72 -3.87 -12.92
CA ASP A 118 -7.93 -4.69 -12.95
C ASP A 118 -9.11 -3.98 -12.28
N VAL A 119 -8.89 -3.33 -11.13
CA VAL A 119 -9.92 -2.53 -10.46
C VAL A 119 -10.34 -1.32 -11.28
N GLU A 120 -9.41 -0.63 -11.93
CA GLU A 120 -9.72 0.51 -12.81
C GLU A 120 -10.52 0.09 -14.04
N GLU A 121 -10.17 -1.04 -14.67
CA GLU A 121 -10.91 -1.63 -15.79
C GLU A 121 -12.32 -2.04 -15.38
N ASN A 122 -12.46 -2.74 -14.25
CA ASN A 122 -13.76 -3.13 -13.70
C ASN A 122 -14.63 -1.91 -13.35
N ARG A 123 -14.03 -0.87 -12.75
CA ARG A 123 -14.72 0.39 -12.48
C ARG A 123 -15.21 1.04 -13.77
N ALA A 124 -14.36 1.14 -14.79
CA ALA A 124 -14.72 1.73 -16.07
C ALA A 124 -15.87 0.96 -16.75
N ALA A 125 -15.86 -0.38 -16.67
CA ALA A 125 -16.94 -1.21 -17.19
C ALA A 125 -18.28 -0.94 -16.47
N VAL A 126 -18.26 -0.90 -15.13
CA VAL A 126 -19.46 -0.61 -14.32
C VAL A 126 -19.98 0.81 -14.59
N ASP A 127 -19.10 1.80 -14.73
CA ASP A 127 -19.49 3.18 -15.03
C ASP A 127 -20.22 3.28 -16.39
N VAL A 128 -19.77 2.50 -17.40
CA VAL A 128 -20.44 2.40 -18.71
C VAL A 128 -21.82 1.74 -18.59
N GLU A 129 -21.92 0.62 -17.87
CA GLU A 129 -23.21 -0.06 -17.64
C GLU A 129 -24.21 0.83 -16.90
N LEU A 130 -23.71 1.58 -15.91
CA LEU A 130 -24.53 2.48 -15.11
C LEU A 130 -25.11 3.60 -15.97
N GLU A 131 -24.30 4.18 -16.87
CA GLU A 131 -24.77 5.22 -17.78
C GLU A 131 -25.78 4.69 -18.81
N ASP A 132 -25.58 3.48 -19.34
CA ASP A 132 -26.56 2.84 -20.22
C ASP A 132 -27.91 2.63 -19.50
N LEU A 133 -27.87 2.10 -18.27
CA LEU A 133 -29.07 1.89 -17.45
C LEU A 133 -29.79 3.20 -17.10
N ARG A 134 -29.05 4.27 -16.81
CA ARG A 134 -29.62 5.61 -16.61
C ARG A 134 -30.34 6.09 -17.87
N SER A 135 -29.67 6.01 -19.02
CA SER A 135 -30.25 6.44 -20.30
C SER A 135 -31.53 5.66 -20.64
N ARG A 136 -31.54 4.34 -20.39
CA ARG A 136 -32.71 3.48 -20.61
C ARG A 136 -33.85 3.81 -19.66
N THR A 137 -33.54 4.07 -18.40
CA THR A 137 -34.52 4.46 -17.39
C THR A 137 -35.19 5.78 -17.75
N ASP A 138 -34.42 6.76 -18.22
CA ASP A 138 -34.95 8.08 -18.59
C ASP A 138 -35.81 8.01 -19.84
N LYS A 139 -35.43 7.19 -20.84
CA LYS A 139 -36.28 6.90 -22.01
C LYS A 139 -37.62 6.27 -21.60
N LEU A 140 -37.59 5.24 -20.75
CA LEU A 140 -38.81 4.58 -20.27
C LEU A 140 -39.72 5.52 -19.46
N LYS A 141 -39.13 6.38 -18.63
CA LYS A 141 -39.88 7.41 -17.89
C LYS A 141 -40.56 8.39 -18.85
N LEU A 142 -39.84 8.84 -19.88
CA LEU A 142 -40.38 9.74 -20.88
C LEU A 142 -41.53 9.09 -21.65
N GLU A 143 -41.35 7.88 -22.17
CA GLU A 143 -42.40 7.13 -22.86
C GLU A 143 -43.65 6.96 -21.99
N LYS A 144 -43.47 6.53 -20.73
CA LYS A 144 -44.57 6.41 -19.78
C LYS A 144 -45.28 7.73 -19.53
N SER A 145 -44.54 8.83 -19.40
CA SER A 145 -45.14 10.16 -19.20
C SER A 145 -45.96 10.60 -20.42
N GLN A 146 -45.49 10.30 -21.63
CA GLN A 146 -46.21 10.61 -22.87
C GLN A 146 -47.48 9.77 -22.99
N ASP A 147 -47.42 8.49 -22.66
CA ASP A 147 -48.59 7.62 -22.72
C ASP A 147 -49.64 7.98 -21.67
N LEU A 148 -49.22 8.36 -20.45
CA LEU A 148 -50.12 8.91 -19.45
C LEU A 148 -50.77 10.20 -19.93
N ALA A 149 -50.01 11.13 -20.52
CA ALA A 149 -50.56 12.37 -21.05
C ALA A 149 -51.59 12.13 -22.17
N LYS A 150 -51.36 11.15 -23.05
CA LYS A 150 -52.35 10.74 -24.07
C LYS A 150 -53.62 10.16 -23.45
N LEU A 151 -53.48 9.28 -22.45
CA LEU A 151 -54.60 8.68 -21.74
C LEU A 151 -55.42 9.74 -21.00
N GLU A 152 -54.77 10.65 -20.28
CA GLU A 152 -55.41 11.77 -19.59
C GLU A 152 -56.16 12.67 -20.57
N HIS A 153 -55.55 12.98 -21.72
CA HIS A 153 -56.20 13.75 -22.78
C HIS A 153 -57.44 13.03 -23.32
N GLN A 154 -57.38 11.72 -23.56
CA GLN A 154 -58.53 10.93 -24.00
C GLN A 154 -59.63 10.86 -22.94
N VAL A 155 -59.28 10.66 -21.67
CA VAL A 155 -60.24 10.67 -20.56
C VAL A 155 -60.93 12.03 -20.47
N ALA A 156 -60.19 13.12 -20.58
CA ALA A 156 -60.73 14.48 -20.55
C ALA A 156 -61.72 14.78 -21.69
N LEU A 157 -61.59 14.12 -22.85
CA LEU A 157 -62.56 14.22 -23.95
C LEU A 157 -63.75 13.26 -23.78
N ASN A 158 -63.49 12.02 -23.37
CA ASN A 158 -64.51 10.99 -23.27
C ASN A 158 -65.51 11.26 -22.13
N GLU A 159 -65.07 11.85 -21.02
CA GLU A 159 -65.93 12.13 -19.87
C GLU A 159 -67.08 13.12 -20.18
N PRO A 160 -66.84 14.31 -20.78
CA PRO A 160 -67.93 15.21 -21.16
C PRO A 160 -68.80 14.65 -22.29
N GLU A 161 -68.25 13.85 -23.20
CA GLU A 161 -69.04 13.16 -24.24
C GLU A 161 -69.99 12.13 -23.61
N ALA A 162 -69.49 11.32 -22.68
CA ALA A 162 -70.29 10.33 -21.95
C ALA A 162 -71.38 11.01 -21.11
N GLN A 163 -71.08 12.14 -20.47
CA GLN A 163 -72.07 12.96 -19.77
C GLN A 163 -73.12 13.51 -20.73
N SER A 164 -72.72 14.09 -21.86
CA SER A 164 -73.64 14.64 -22.86
C SER A 164 -74.58 13.57 -23.44
N LEU A 165 -74.05 12.38 -23.73
CA LEU A 165 -74.85 11.24 -24.19
C LEU A 165 -75.79 10.71 -23.10
N SER A 166 -75.32 10.68 -21.84
CA SER A 166 -76.15 10.29 -20.70
C SER A 166 -77.30 11.26 -20.51
N ASP A 167 -77.05 12.56 -20.64
CA ASP A 167 -78.06 13.61 -20.55
C ASP A 167 -79.04 13.60 -21.72
N LEU A 168 -78.60 13.25 -22.94
CA LEU A 168 -79.46 13.18 -24.10
C LEU A 168 -80.38 11.95 -24.06
N LEU A 169 -79.81 10.79 -23.77
CA LEU A 169 -80.51 9.50 -23.79
C LEU A 169 -81.20 9.18 -22.44
N LYS A 170 -80.96 10.01 -21.41
CA LYS A 170 -81.49 9.86 -20.05
C LYS A 170 -81.16 8.51 -19.41
N TRP A 171 -79.99 7.97 -19.75
CA TRP A 171 -79.49 6.70 -19.22
C TRP A 171 -78.02 6.85 -18.80
N THR A 172 -77.56 5.97 -17.91
CA THR A 172 -76.18 5.99 -17.41
C THR A 172 -75.68 4.57 -17.25
N VAL A 173 -74.44 4.32 -17.65
CA VAL A 173 -73.78 3.01 -17.51
C VAL A 173 -72.69 3.12 -16.45
N GLU A 174 -72.75 2.28 -15.44
CA GLU A 174 -71.78 2.25 -14.34
C GLU A 174 -71.19 0.84 -14.20
N GLY A 175 -69.87 0.76 -14.05
CA GLY A 175 -69.19 -0.49 -13.67
C GLY A 175 -69.32 -0.72 -12.17
N VAL A 176 -69.96 -1.82 -11.77
CA VAL A 176 -70.15 -2.15 -10.33
C VAL A 176 -69.03 -3.06 -9.84
N GLN A 177 -68.69 -4.08 -10.62
CA GLN A 177 -67.62 -5.04 -10.37
C GLN A 177 -66.94 -5.40 -11.69
N ARG A 178 -65.84 -6.15 -11.61
CA ARG A 178 -65.17 -6.69 -12.80
C ARG A 178 -66.18 -7.52 -13.59
N ASP A 179 -66.34 -7.19 -14.87
CA ASP A 179 -67.27 -7.83 -15.81
C ASP A 179 -68.77 -7.67 -15.47
N VAL A 180 -69.15 -6.76 -14.57
CA VAL A 180 -70.56 -6.50 -14.22
C VAL A 180 -70.91 -5.03 -14.43
N LEU A 181 -71.83 -4.78 -15.37
CA LEU A 181 -72.32 -3.44 -15.72
C LEU A 181 -73.72 -3.21 -15.17
N ARG A 182 -73.97 -2.04 -14.60
CA ARG A 182 -75.30 -1.57 -14.23
C ARG A 182 -75.70 -0.44 -15.18
N ILE A 183 -76.82 -0.63 -15.85
CA ILE A 183 -77.41 0.38 -16.74
C ILE A 183 -78.63 0.95 -16.03
N LYS A 184 -78.66 2.27 -15.86
CA LYS A 184 -79.77 3.04 -15.27
C LYS A 184 -80.46 3.86 -16.35
N PHE A 185 -81.77 4.01 -16.25
CA PHE A 185 -82.59 4.88 -17.09
C PHE A 185 -83.42 5.78 -16.20
N THR A 186 -83.64 7.01 -16.64
CA THR A 186 -84.47 8.02 -16.02
C THR A 186 -85.50 8.52 -17.05
N HIS A 187 -86.49 9.32 -16.65
CA HIS A 187 -87.50 9.89 -17.56
C HIS A 187 -88.37 8.84 -18.31
N ILE A 188 -88.53 7.63 -17.75
CA ILE A 188 -89.43 6.59 -18.30
C ILE A 188 -90.87 6.76 -17.77
N ASP A 189 -91.03 7.15 -16.51
CA ASP A 189 -92.34 7.30 -15.86
C ASP A 189 -92.85 8.73 -16.03
N GLU A 190 -93.99 8.92 -16.70
CA GLU A 190 -94.58 10.24 -16.96
C GLU A 190 -95.00 10.97 -15.67
N SER A 191 -95.18 10.23 -14.56
CA SER A 191 -95.60 10.74 -13.25
C SER A 191 -94.43 11.26 -12.40
N ASP A 192 -93.23 10.71 -12.62
CA ASP A 192 -92.01 11.04 -11.89
C ASP A 192 -90.77 10.84 -12.78
N TRP A 193 -90.29 11.94 -13.34
CA TRP A 193 -89.15 11.92 -14.26
C TRP A 193 -87.81 11.57 -13.59
N ALA A 194 -87.73 11.69 -12.25
CA ALA A 194 -86.53 11.34 -11.48
C ALA A 194 -86.45 9.85 -11.15
N ARG A 195 -87.50 9.07 -11.44
CA ARG A 195 -87.54 7.64 -11.12
C ARG A 195 -86.53 6.84 -11.93
N GLU A 196 -85.59 6.20 -11.22
CA GLU A 196 -84.55 5.36 -11.81
C GLU A 196 -85.02 3.91 -12.06
N PHE A 197 -84.84 3.43 -13.28
CA PHE A 197 -84.99 2.02 -13.65
C PHE A 197 -83.63 1.44 -13.99
N SER A 198 -83.22 0.36 -13.33
CA SER A 198 -81.90 -0.22 -13.57
C SER A 198 -81.95 -1.71 -13.86
N PHE A 199 -81.08 -2.18 -14.74
CA PHE A 199 -80.77 -3.60 -14.85
C PHE A 199 -79.26 -3.83 -14.82
N VAL A 200 -78.88 -5.03 -14.38
CA VAL A 200 -77.48 -5.43 -14.26
C VAL A 200 -77.20 -6.50 -15.30
N VAL A 201 -76.11 -6.30 -16.05
CA VAL A 201 -75.60 -7.22 -17.05
C VAL A 201 -74.28 -7.79 -16.54
N ASP A 202 -74.26 -9.11 -16.37
CA ASP A 202 -73.03 -9.86 -16.10
C ASP A 202 -72.43 -10.32 -17.44
N LEU A 203 -71.17 -9.93 -17.68
CA LEU A 203 -70.37 -10.22 -18.86
C LEU A 203 -69.32 -11.33 -18.61
N SER A 204 -69.33 -11.96 -17.43
CA SER A 204 -68.36 -13.00 -17.04
C SER A 204 -68.47 -14.28 -17.88
N GLU A 205 -69.63 -14.54 -18.46
CA GLU A 205 -69.92 -15.72 -19.30
C GLU A 205 -70.37 -15.27 -20.70
N ARG A 206 -70.12 -16.09 -21.74
CA ARG A 206 -70.58 -15.84 -23.12
C ARG A 206 -72.11 -15.81 -23.25
N THR A 207 -72.83 -16.32 -22.26
CA THR A 207 -74.29 -16.33 -22.19
C THR A 207 -74.72 -15.30 -21.15
N TYR A 208 -75.11 -14.11 -21.61
CA TYR A 208 -75.44 -12.99 -20.74
C TYR A 208 -76.65 -13.30 -19.85
N LYS A 209 -76.43 -13.35 -18.53
CA LYS A 209 -77.50 -13.45 -17.54
C LYS A 209 -77.89 -12.03 -17.12
N GLY A 210 -79.04 -11.55 -17.60
CA GLY A 210 -79.60 -10.25 -17.21
C GLY A 210 -80.54 -10.41 -16.02
N VAL A 211 -80.29 -9.66 -14.93
CA VAL A 211 -81.24 -9.57 -13.81
C VAL A 211 -81.96 -8.21 -13.88
N PHE A 212 -83.24 -8.24 -14.22
CA PHE A 212 -84.09 -7.04 -14.26
C PHE A 212 -84.67 -6.78 -12.86
N LYS A 213 -84.15 -5.78 -12.15
CA LYS A 213 -84.70 -5.37 -10.84
C LYS A 213 -85.56 -4.13 -11.02
N ARG A 214 -86.87 -4.29 -10.89
CA ARG A 214 -87.82 -3.17 -10.84
C ARG A 214 -87.74 -2.53 -9.45
N PHE A 215 -87.01 -1.42 -9.31
CA PHE A 215 -87.00 -0.66 -8.07
C PHE A 215 -88.33 0.14 -7.97
N VAL A 216 -89.12 -0.20 -6.95
CA VAL A 216 -90.30 0.57 -6.56
C VAL A 216 -89.80 1.59 -5.53
N PRO A 217 -89.96 2.91 -5.74
CA PRO A 217 -89.59 3.88 -4.71
C PRO A 217 -90.56 3.69 -3.55
N CYS A 218 -90.05 3.18 -2.43
CA CYS A 218 -90.76 3.31 -1.17
C CYS A 218 -90.71 4.81 -0.80
N PHE A 219 -91.82 5.50 -1.07
CA PHE A 219 -92.17 6.75 -0.42
C PHE A 219 -92.14 6.51 1.10
N PHE A 220 -91.06 6.91 1.76
CA PHE A 220 -91.08 7.16 3.20
C PHE A 220 -90.74 8.64 3.40
N TYR A 221 -91.80 9.44 3.40
CA TYR A 221 -91.77 10.77 3.98
C TYR A 221 -91.64 10.67 5.51
N HIS A 222 -90.81 11.56 6.06
CA HIS A 222 -90.64 11.94 7.46
C HIS A 222 -89.91 10.99 8.45
N CYS A 223 -88.61 11.25 8.64
CA CYS A 223 -88.15 12.04 9.79
C CYS A 223 -86.66 12.44 9.65
N PHE A 224 -86.39 13.74 9.52
CA PHE A 224 -85.13 14.39 9.94
C PHE A 224 -85.39 14.99 11.35
N PRO A 225 -84.41 15.32 12.22
CA PRO A 225 -83.03 15.67 11.85
C PRO A 225 -81.87 15.18 12.76
N ILE A 226 -80.68 15.16 12.16
CA ILE A 226 -79.39 15.72 12.62
C ILE A 226 -79.10 15.70 14.13
N LEU A 227 -78.08 14.93 14.53
CA LEU A 227 -77.02 15.49 15.37
C LEU A 227 -75.67 14.83 15.04
N ALA A 228 -74.70 15.69 14.77
CA ALA A 228 -73.31 15.36 14.50
C ALA A 228 -72.62 14.76 15.74
N ALA A 229 -71.75 13.77 15.51
CA ALA A 229 -70.64 13.46 16.41
C ALA A 229 -69.47 12.94 15.57
N SER A 230 -68.59 13.87 15.20
CA SER A 230 -67.20 13.60 14.86
C SER A 230 -66.44 13.13 16.11
N ALA A 231 -65.34 12.42 15.85
CA ALA A 231 -64.30 12.03 16.80
C ALA A 231 -64.64 10.85 17.74
N LEU A 232 -64.17 9.66 17.36
CA LEU A 232 -63.03 8.98 17.99
C LEU A 232 -62.89 7.62 17.30
N GLY A 233 -61.70 7.35 16.78
CA GLY A 233 -61.39 6.08 16.15
C GLY A 233 -61.59 4.93 17.13
N TRP A 234 -61.86 3.74 16.57
CA TRP A 234 -61.41 2.44 17.01
C TRP A 234 -61.62 1.42 15.88
N ASP A 235 -60.89 0.32 16.02
CA ASP A 235 -60.45 -0.69 15.05
C ASP A 235 -61.48 -1.35 14.11
N ARG A 236 -60.91 -1.86 13.01
CA ARG A 236 -61.38 -2.90 12.07
C ARG A 236 -62.24 -4.03 12.71
N PRO A 237 -62.74 -5.00 11.92
CA PRO A 237 -63.55 -4.97 10.70
C PRO A 237 -64.90 -5.70 10.94
N LEU A 238 -66.01 -5.25 10.36
CA LEU A 238 -67.27 -6.02 10.42
C LEU A 238 -67.69 -6.48 9.02
N LEU A 239 -67.20 -7.69 8.73
CA LEU A 239 -67.76 -8.65 7.81
C LEU A 239 -69.23 -8.90 8.21
N ILE A 240 -70.19 -8.40 7.44
CA ILE A 240 -71.56 -8.92 7.46
C ILE A 240 -71.87 -9.42 6.05
N ILE A 241 -71.57 -10.71 5.86
CA ILE A 241 -72.16 -11.56 4.84
C ILE A 241 -73.52 -12.02 5.39
N ALA A 242 -74.61 -11.52 4.82
CA ALA A 242 -75.93 -12.16 4.75
C ALA A 242 -76.84 -11.18 3.96
N CYS A 243 -77.71 -11.58 3.04
CA CYS A 243 -78.34 -12.87 2.88
C CYS A 243 -78.78 -13.01 1.42
N SER A 244 -78.42 -14.16 0.84
CA SER A 244 -79.14 -14.79 -0.25
C SER A 244 -80.60 -15.01 0.15
N LYS A 245 -81.54 -14.74 -0.77
CA LYS A 245 -82.80 -15.48 -0.95
C LYS A 245 -83.53 -15.00 -2.20
N GLY A 246 -83.81 -15.93 -3.11
CA GLY A 246 -84.81 -15.85 -4.17
C GLY A 246 -84.27 -15.43 -5.52
#